data_AF-A0A1Q7Q0X7-F1
#
_entry.id   AF-A0A1Q7Q0X7-F1
#
_cell.length_a   1.000
_cell.length_b   1.000
_cell.length_c   1.000
_cell.angle_alpha   90.00
_cell.angle_beta   90.00
_cell.angle_gamma   90.00
#
_symmetry.space_group_name_H-M   'P 1'
#
loop_
_entity.id
_entity.type
_entity.pdbx_description
1 polymer ?
#
loop_
_entity_poly.entity_id
_entity_poly.type
_entity_poly.pdbx_seq_one_letter_code
_entity_poly.pdbx_strand_id
1 'polypeptide(L)'
;MLRRRAGTTFSCGRFPGVRMRGSLIAIGSALIAVACSSQKPAARMDESGLSRLNESQMEPVDDARVEEGRAHDAAARARANEADARARLEVARSERSVAEAQLKRALTEKDLRKKQYASKDQIAEIDDEIAGAQDRLKATDLKLQYLQQMVSVAEAERKLAEAHVVTAQALTEQAKYRAMKAGNAPQAATVNPGDVDRRVASAQAQEANLLKEVSQRRSNAIDLYNRWQAADTHARTLARPSTMAVPPPTSESTPH
;
A
#
# COMPACT_ATOMS: atom_id res chain seq x y z
N MET A 1 -35.26 -19.91 48.74
CA MET A 1 -35.82 -18.53 48.78
C MET A 1 -35.72 -17.97 47.37
N LEU A 2 -36.75 -18.02 46.52
CA LEU A 2 -37.80 -16.97 46.30
C LEU A 2 -37.17 -15.57 46.22
N ARG A 3 -37.33 -14.70 45.20
CA ARG A 3 -38.39 -14.52 44.19
C ARG A 3 -37.97 -13.43 43.16
N ARG A 4 -38.47 -13.57 41.91
CA ARG A 4 -39.09 -12.57 40.97
C ARG A 4 -38.23 -11.40 40.42
N ARG A 5 -38.08 -11.21 39.09
CA ARG A 5 -39.02 -10.92 37.95
C ARG A 5 -39.38 -9.43 37.78
N ALA A 6 -39.02 -8.85 36.63
CA ALA A 6 -39.83 -8.04 35.68
C ALA A 6 -38.87 -7.45 34.61
N GLY A 7 -39.05 -7.51 33.29
CA GLY A 7 -40.19 -7.91 32.47
C GLY A 7 -41.05 -6.72 32.04
N THR A 8 -40.68 -6.01 30.97
CA THR A 8 -41.63 -5.19 30.19
C THR A 8 -41.25 -5.14 28.71
N THR A 9 -42.19 -5.61 27.90
CA THR A 9 -42.27 -5.66 26.44
C THR A 9 -43.24 -4.58 25.92
N PHE A 10 -43.29 -4.43 24.59
CA PHE A 10 -44.23 -3.68 23.73
C PHE A 10 -43.88 -2.20 23.47
N SER A 11 -44.00 -1.66 22.25
CA SER A 11 -45.01 -1.97 21.23
C SER A 11 -44.57 -1.67 19.79
N CYS A 12 -45.16 -2.42 18.85
CA CYS A 12 -45.24 -2.18 17.42
C CYS A 12 -45.99 -0.89 17.07
N GLY A 13 -45.59 -0.27 15.95
CA GLY A 13 -46.41 0.71 15.21
C GLY A 13 -46.07 0.65 13.73
N ARG A 14 -47.04 0.22 12.90
CA ARG A 14 -46.91 -0.01 11.45
C ARG A 14 -48.04 0.74 10.70
N PHE A 15 -47.66 1.61 9.76
CA PHE A 15 -48.36 2.19 8.57
C PHE A 15 -49.61 3.09 8.77
N PRO A 16 -49.95 4.04 7.85
CA PRO A 16 -49.80 3.99 6.38
C PRO A 16 -49.27 5.27 5.70
N GLY A 17 -49.08 5.18 4.37
CA GLY A 17 -48.38 6.16 3.54
C GLY A 17 -49.20 7.36 3.06
N VAL A 18 -48.55 8.18 2.22
CA VAL A 18 -49.04 8.74 0.93
C VAL A 18 -48.21 9.98 0.53
N ARG A 19 -47.92 10.07 -0.78
CA ARG A 19 -47.56 11.23 -1.63
C ARG A 19 -46.08 11.62 -1.83
N MET A 20 -45.62 11.21 -3.03
CA MET A 20 -44.74 11.95 -3.94
C MET A 20 -44.80 13.47 -3.76
N ARG A 21 -43.63 14.09 -3.59
CA ARG A 21 -43.25 15.34 -4.27
C ARG A 21 -41.75 15.30 -4.56
N GLY A 22 -41.42 15.42 -5.85
CA GLY A 22 -40.05 15.54 -6.32
C GLY A 22 -39.35 16.72 -5.67
N SER A 23 -38.11 16.49 -5.25
CA SER A 23 -37.17 17.55 -4.90
C SER A 23 -35.88 17.22 -5.63
N LEU A 24 -35.60 18.06 -6.62
CA LEU A 24 -34.33 18.17 -7.32
C LEU A 24 -33.22 18.32 -6.27
N ILE A 25 -32.43 17.27 -6.07
CA ILE A 25 -31.18 17.37 -5.33
C ILE A 25 -30.15 17.94 -6.31
N ALA A 26 -29.98 19.25 -6.22
CA ALA A 26 -28.85 19.95 -6.79
C ALA A 26 -27.57 19.29 -6.27
N ILE A 27 -26.78 18.72 -7.19
CA ILE A 27 -25.45 18.21 -6.92
C ILE A 27 -24.58 19.43 -6.64
N GLY A 28 -24.53 19.82 -5.37
CA GLY A 28 -23.60 20.80 -4.85
C GLY A 28 -22.19 20.28 -5.04
N SER A 29 -21.52 20.85 -6.02
CA SER A 29 -20.09 20.76 -6.24
C SER A 29 -19.37 21.29 -5.00
N ALA A 30 -19.07 20.38 -4.08
CA ALA A 30 -18.10 20.60 -3.02
C ALA A 30 -16.72 20.73 -3.67
N LEU A 31 -16.37 21.98 -4.00
CA LEU A 31 -14.99 22.39 -4.21
C LEU A 31 -14.23 22.03 -2.94
N ILE A 32 -13.49 20.92 -3.01
CA ILE A 32 -12.42 20.62 -2.07
C ILE A 32 -11.41 21.74 -2.26
N ALA A 33 -11.55 22.78 -1.43
CA ALA A 33 -10.50 23.74 -1.20
C ALA A 33 -9.33 22.95 -0.64
N VAL A 34 -8.43 22.54 -1.55
CA VAL A 34 -7.06 22.22 -1.21
C VAL A 34 -6.52 23.51 -0.60
N ALA A 35 -6.59 23.60 0.72
CA ALA A 35 -5.88 24.59 1.49
C ALA A 35 -4.38 24.28 1.30
N CYS A 36 -3.83 24.70 0.16
CA CYS A 36 -2.43 24.99 0.01
C CYS A 36 -2.15 26.14 0.99
N SER A 37 -1.94 25.77 2.25
CA SER A 37 -1.33 26.64 3.24
C SER A 37 -0.07 27.18 2.58
N SER A 38 -0.13 28.47 2.24
CA SER A 38 1.01 29.25 1.80
C SER A 38 1.97 29.36 2.98
N GLN A 39 2.70 28.28 3.24
CA GLN A 39 3.93 28.35 4.00
C GLN A 39 4.88 29.13 3.13
N LYS A 40 5.04 30.42 3.45
CA LYS A 40 6.17 31.21 2.95
C LYS A 40 7.41 30.32 3.08
N PRO A 41 8.18 30.10 1.99
CA PRO A 41 9.40 29.33 2.08
C PRO A 41 10.22 29.94 3.20
N ALA A 42 10.63 29.12 4.17
CA ALA A 42 11.49 29.58 5.24
C ALA A 42 12.68 30.28 4.57
N ALA A 43 12.98 31.51 5.01
CA ALA A 43 14.06 32.29 4.43
C ALA A 43 15.33 31.44 4.47
N ARG A 44 15.81 31.04 3.29
CA ARG A 44 17.03 30.25 3.19
C ARG A 44 18.18 31.12 3.69
N MET A 45 19.06 30.49 4.47
CA MET A 45 20.21 31.16 5.04
C MET A 45 21.15 31.66 3.94
N ASP A 46 21.74 32.84 4.11
CA ASP A 46 22.76 33.34 3.20
C ASP A 46 24.02 32.46 3.30
N GLU A 47 24.34 31.76 2.22
CA GLU A 47 25.47 30.84 2.13
C GLU A 47 26.79 31.53 1.75
N SER A 48 26.78 32.85 1.50
CA SER A 48 27.98 33.61 1.12
C SER A 48 29.13 33.50 2.13
N GLY A 49 28.79 33.31 3.41
CA GLY A 49 29.74 33.11 4.52
C GLY A 49 30.49 31.77 4.46
N LEU A 50 29.96 30.75 3.77
CA LEU A 50 30.60 29.43 3.67
C LEU A 50 31.91 29.48 2.85
N SER A 51 32.00 30.38 1.88
CA SER A 51 33.20 30.55 1.04
C SER A 51 34.47 30.98 1.80
N ARG A 52 34.31 31.49 3.02
CA ARG A 52 35.40 31.97 3.89
C ARG A 52 35.92 30.90 4.84
N LEU A 53 35.26 29.74 4.90
CA LEU A 53 35.60 28.66 5.80
C LEU A 53 36.78 27.85 5.24
N ASN A 54 37.62 27.34 6.14
CA ASN A 54 38.66 26.38 5.75
C ASN A 54 38.08 24.96 5.61
N GLU A 55 38.88 24.03 5.11
CA GLU A 55 38.44 22.65 4.84
C GLU A 55 37.93 21.93 6.10
N SER A 56 38.63 22.06 7.23
CA SER A 56 38.19 21.44 8.51
C SER A 56 36.85 21.98 9.03
N GLN A 57 36.50 23.23 8.69
CA GLN A 57 35.22 23.84 9.05
C GLN A 57 34.10 23.46 8.07
N MET A 58 34.45 23.09 6.84
CA MET A 58 33.53 22.67 5.79
C MET A 58 33.17 21.18 5.86
N GLU A 59 34.06 20.33 6.39
CA GLU A 59 33.84 18.88 6.57
C GLU A 59 32.43 18.51 7.09
N PRO A 60 31.92 19.07 8.22
CA PRO A 60 30.57 18.72 8.70
C PRO A 60 29.44 19.19 7.77
N VAL A 61 29.66 20.22 6.95
CA VAL A 61 28.68 20.69 5.96
C VAL A 61 28.65 19.74 4.76
N ASP A 62 29.81 19.27 4.33
CA ASP A 62 29.93 18.36 3.20
C ASP A 62 29.40 16.97 3.56
N ASP A 63 29.66 16.47 4.77
CA ASP A 63 29.03 15.25 5.30
C ASP A 63 27.49 15.35 5.29
N ALA A 64 26.95 16.48 5.75
CA ALA A 64 25.50 16.69 5.75
C ALA A 64 24.91 16.75 4.33
N ARG A 65 25.63 17.38 3.38
CA ARG A 65 25.24 17.41 1.95
C ARG A 65 25.27 16.03 1.30
N VAL A 66 26.28 15.21 1.63
CA VAL A 66 26.32 13.80 1.18
C VAL A 66 25.07 13.09 1.66
N GLU A 67 24.69 13.27 2.93
CA GLU A 67 23.51 12.59 3.47
C GLU A 67 22.18 13.12 2.93
N GLU A 68 22.08 14.42 2.66
CA GLU A 68 20.99 14.99 1.88
C GLU A 68 20.88 14.33 0.48
N GLY A 69 22.01 14.12 -0.19
CA GLY A 69 22.08 13.38 -1.45
C GLY A 69 21.57 11.94 -1.32
N ARG A 70 22.01 11.21 -0.29
CA ARG A 70 21.54 9.83 -0.02
C ARG A 70 20.04 9.79 0.29
N ALA A 71 19.52 10.78 0.99
CA ALA A 71 18.09 10.92 1.28
C ALA A 71 17.28 11.14 -0.02
N HIS A 72 17.77 11.98 -0.93
CA HIS A 72 17.14 12.17 -2.25
C HIS A 72 17.11 10.88 -3.07
N ASP A 73 18.22 10.13 -3.09
CA ASP A 73 18.27 8.83 -3.77
C ASP A 73 17.30 7.82 -3.15
N ALA A 74 17.18 7.82 -1.82
CA ALA A 74 16.23 6.97 -1.11
C ALA A 74 14.78 7.32 -1.46
N ALA A 75 14.44 8.62 -1.55
CA ALA A 75 13.11 9.07 -2.00
C ALA A 75 12.82 8.67 -3.45
N ALA A 76 13.82 8.72 -4.34
CA ALA A 76 13.69 8.25 -5.72
C ALA A 76 13.44 6.73 -5.79
N ARG A 77 14.18 5.93 -5.01
CA ARG A 77 13.95 4.48 -4.88
C ARG A 77 12.54 4.18 -4.35
N ALA A 78 12.09 4.91 -3.33
CA ALA A 78 10.75 4.72 -2.77
C ALA A 78 9.63 5.03 -3.80
N ARG A 79 9.82 6.04 -4.65
CA ARG A 79 8.90 6.32 -5.78
C ARG A 79 8.86 5.17 -6.80
N ALA A 80 10.03 4.61 -7.13
CA ALA A 80 10.09 3.45 -8.02
C ALA A 80 9.37 2.23 -7.41
N ASN A 81 9.55 1.99 -6.11
CA ASN A 81 8.87 0.91 -5.40
C ASN A 81 7.34 1.09 -5.36
N GLU A 82 6.84 2.33 -5.21
CA GLU A 82 5.41 2.63 -5.32
C GLU A 82 4.87 2.27 -6.72
N ALA A 83 5.61 2.64 -7.77
CA ALA A 83 5.23 2.32 -9.14
C ALA A 83 5.22 0.80 -9.40
N ASP A 84 6.22 0.07 -8.89
CA ASP A 84 6.27 -1.40 -8.98
C ASP A 84 5.12 -2.06 -8.23
N ALA A 85 4.79 -1.58 -7.01
CA ALA A 85 3.65 -2.09 -6.25
C ALA A 85 2.32 -1.91 -7.02
N ARG A 86 2.15 -0.76 -7.69
CA ARG A 86 0.98 -0.51 -8.55
C ARG A 86 0.96 -1.41 -9.78
N ALA A 87 2.11 -1.63 -10.43
CA ALA A 87 2.21 -2.55 -11.55
C ALA A 87 1.82 -3.98 -11.16
N ARG A 88 2.29 -4.47 -10.00
CA ARG A 88 1.90 -5.78 -9.46
C ARG A 88 0.39 -5.88 -9.21
N LEU A 89 -0.23 -4.80 -8.72
CA LEU A 89 -1.68 -4.76 -8.53
C LEU A 89 -2.44 -4.87 -9.86
N GLU A 90 -1.99 -4.17 -10.91
CA GLU A 90 -2.62 -4.27 -12.23
C GLU A 90 -2.48 -5.68 -12.83
N VAL A 91 -1.32 -6.32 -12.68
CA VAL A 91 -1.13 -7.72 -13.08
C VAL A 91 -2.13 -8.61 -12.34
N ALA A 92 -2.29 -8.47 -11.02
CA ALA A 92 -3.25 -9.25 -10.26
C ALA A 92 -4.72 -8.99 -10.67
N ARG A 93 -5.06 -7.78 -11.16
CA ARG A 93 -6.40 -7.52 -11.71
C ARG A 93 -6.64 -8.30 -13.01
N SER A 94 -5.61 -8.43 -13.85
CA SER A 94 -5.69 -9.27 -15.04
C SER A 94 -5.77 -10.77 -14.69
N GLU A 95 -5.08 -11.22 -13.64
CA GLU A 95 -5.21 -12.60 -13.16
C GLU A 95 -6.63 -12.88 -12.64
N ARG A 96 -7.26 -11.91 -11.98
CA ARG A 96 -8.66 -12.02 -11.55
C ARG A 96 -9.61 -12.19 -12.72
N SER A 97 -9.47 -11.41 -13.80
CA SER A 97 -10.34 -11.55 -14.97
C SER A 97 -10.15 -12.91 -15.65
N VAL A 98 -8.93 -13.46 -15.65
CA VAL A 98 -8.67 -14.84 -16.12
C VAL A 98 -9.37 -15.86 -15.22
N ALA A 99 -9.29 -15.73 -13.89
CA ALA A 99 -9.96 -16.62 -12.96
C ALA A 99 -11.50 -16.58 -13.12
N GLU A 100 -12.08 -15.38 -13.29
CA GLU A 100 -13.50 -15.20 -13.58
C GLU A 100 -13.91 -15.88 -14.90
N ALA A 101 -13.10 -15.73 -15.95
CA ALA A 101 -13.34 -16.37 -17.24
C ALA A 101 -13.28 -17.90 -17.14
N GLN A 102 -12.34 -18.46 -16.36
CA GLN A 102 -12.24 -19.90 -16.10
C GLN A 102 -13.48 -20.43 -15.37
N LEU A 103 -13.95 -19.73 -14.34
CA LEU A 103 -15.19 -20.11 -13.65
C LEU A 103 -16.39 -20.07 -14.60
N LYS A 104 -16.52 -19.03 -15.41
CA LYS A 104 -17.61 -18.92 -16.40
C LYS A 104 -17.57 -20.03 -17.45
N ARG A 105 -16.37 -20.43 -17.88
CA ARG A 105 -16.17 -21.56 -18.79
C ARG A 105 -16.66 -22.87 -18.16
N ALA A 106 -16.25 -23.17 -16.93
CA ALA A 106 -16.67 -24.38 -16.22
C ALA A 106 -18.20 -24.44 -16.03
N LEU A 107 -18.83 -23.31 -15.68
CA LEU A 107 -20.30 -23.19 -15.60
C LEU A 107 -20.98 -23.46 -16.96
N THR A 108 -20.43 -22.92 -18.04
CA THR A 108 -20.98 -23.13 -19.39
C THR A 108 -20.81 -24.58 -19.83
N GLU A 109 -19.69 -25.22 -19.48
CA GLU A 109 -19.46 -26.64 -19.75
C GLU A 109 -20.46 -27.52 -19.00
N LYS A 110 -20.73 -27.23 -17.73
CA LYS A 110 -21.78 -27.92 -16.96
C LYS A 110 -23.14 -27.85 -17.67
N ASP A 111 -23.53 -26.65 -18.11
CA ASP A 111 -24.81 -26.45 -18.79
C ASP A 111 -24.88 -27.19 -20.14
N LEU A 112 -23.78 -27.22 -20.89
CA LEU A 112 -23.68 -27.98 -22.14
C LEU A 112 -23.81 -29.49 -21.89
N ARG A 113 -23.11 -30.01 -20.88
CA ARG A 113 -23.09 -31.44 -20.52
C ARG A 113 -24.45 -31.92 -20.01
N LYS A 114 -25.14 -31.08 -19.25
CA LYS A 114 -26.55 -31.31 -18.88
C LYS A 114 -27.47 -31.43 -20.10
N LYS A 115 -27.31 -30.55 -21.10
CA LYS A 115 -28.09 -30.61 -22.35
C LYS A 115 -27.78 -31.86 -23.19
N GLN A 116 -26.57 -32.41 -23.05
CA GLN A 116 -26.13 -33.64 -23.70
C GLN A 116 -26.49 -34.91 -22.91
N TYR A 117 -27.25 -34.80 -21.81
CA TYR A 117 -27.60 -35.93 -20.94
C TYR A 117 -26.39 -36.70 -20.40
N ALA A 118 -25.33 -35.97 -20.04
CA ALA A 118 -24.14 -36.53 -19.41
C ALA A 118 -24.48 -37.37 -18.17
N SER A 119 -23.63 -38.36 -17.87
CA SER A 119 -23.82 -39.22 -16.70
C SER A 119 -23.68 -38.41 -15.40
N LYS A 120 -24.20 -38.95 -14.29
CA LYS A 120 -24.08 -38.31 -12.97
C LYS A 120 -22.61 -38.07 -12.59
N ASP A 121 -21.74 -39.03 -12.90
CA ASP A 121 -20.31 -38.95 -12.58
C ASP A 121 -19.64 -37.80 -13.36
N GLN A 122 -19.96 -37.63 -14.65
CA GLN A 122 -19.45 -36.53 -15.47
C GLN A 122 -19.91 -35.15 -14.96
N ILE A 123 -21.15 -35.06 -14.44
CA ILE A 123 -21.64 -33.83 -13.84
C ILE A 123 -20.94 -33.56 -12.50
N ALA A 124 -20.65 -34.59 -11.71
CA ALA A 124 -19.92 -34.47 -10.45
C ALA A 124 -18.48 -33.98 -10.68
N GLU A 125 -17.77 -34.50 -11.68
CA GLU A 125 -16.43 -34.04 -12.05
C GLU A 125 -16.41 -32.53 -12.38
N ILE A 126 -17.40 -32.05 -13.15
CA ILE A 126 -17.49 -30.62 -13.49
C ILE A 126 -17.87 -29.77 -12.26
N ASP A 127 -18.66 -30.33 -11.33
CA ASP A 127 -18.98 -29.65 -10.07
C ASP A 127 -17.73 -29.46 -9.20
N ASP A 128 -16.84 -30.45 -9.16
CA ASP A 128 -15.53 -30.34 -8.51
C ASP A 128 -14.63 -29.31 -9.22
N GLU A 129 -14.64 -29.25 -10.56
CA GLU A 129 -13.92 -28.22 -11.32
C GLU A 129 -14.44 -26.80 -11.02
N ILE A 130 -15.76 -26.62 -10.92
CA ILE A 130 -16.39 -25.35 -10.56
C ILE A 130 -15.99 -24.94 -9.15
N ALA A 131 -16.03 -25.87 -8.19
CA ALA A 131 -15.59 -25.60 -6.82
C ALA A 131 -14.12 -25.17 -6.78
N GLY A 132 -13.24 -25.89 -7.48
CA GLY A 132 -11.83 -25.52 -7.60
C GLY A 132 -11.59 -24.17 -8.32
N ALA A 133 -12.43 -23.80 -9.29
CA ALA A 133 -12.38 -22.49 -9.93
C ALA A 133 -12.85 -21.36 -9.00
N GLN A 134 -13.88 -21.61 -8.17
CA GLN A 134 -14.36 -20.67 -7.15
C GLN A 134 -13.29 -20.42 -6.08
N ASP A 135 -12.60 -21.45 -5.63
CA ASP A 135 -11.51 -21.31 -4.65
C ASP A 135 -10.33 -20.52 -5.20
N ARG A 136 -9.94 -20.75 -6.47
CA ARG A 136 -8.92 -19.95 -7.15
C ARG A 136 -9.32 -18.48 -7.28
N LEU A 137 -10.58 -18.21 -7.62
CA LEU A 137 -11.10 -16.85 -7.69
C LEU A 137 -11.03 -16.16 -6.33
N LYS A 138 -11.47 -16.83 -5.27
CA LYS A 138 -11.38 -16.33 -3.89
C LYS A 138 -9.94 -16.06 -3.45
N ALA A 139 -8.99 -16.95 -3.78
CA ALA A 139 -7.58 -16.72 -3.52
C ALA A 139 -7.05 -15.48 -4.25
N THR A 140 -7.49 -15.26 -5.49
CA THR A 140 -7.10 -14.10 -6.29
C THR A 140 -7.70 -12.79 -5.76
N ASP A 141 -8.95 -12.82 -5.29
CA ASP A 141 -9.58 -11.67 -4.62
C ASP A 141 -8.82 -11.28 -3.35
N LEU A 142 -8.35 -12.25 -2.56
CA LEU A 142 -7.51 -11.99 -1.40
C LEU A 142 -6.12 -11.46 -1.78
N LYS A 143 -5.53 -11.97 -2.87
CA LYS A 143 -4.28 -11.44 -3.43
C LYS A 143 -4.42 -9.96 -3.80
N LEU A 144 -5.54 -9.57 -4.41
CA LEU A 144 -5.82 -8.17 -4.74
C LEU A 144 -5.92 -7.29 -3.50
N GLN A 145 -6.63 -7.73 -2.46
CA GLN A 145 -6.73 -6.97 -1.21
C GLN A 145 -5.35 -6.78 -0.58
N TYR A 146 -4.53 -7.83 -0.54
CA TYR A 146 -3.16 -7.76 -0.06
C TYR A 146 -2.31 -6.78 -0.88
N LEU A 147 -2.33 -6.88 -2.21
CA LEU A 147 -1.55 -6.00 -3.08
C LEU A 147 -2.01 -4.54 -3.02
N GLN A 148 -3.32 -4.30 -2.86
CA GLN A 148 -3.84 -2.96 -2.63
C GLN A 148 -3.33 -2.37 -1.31
N GLN A 149 -3.25 -3.19 -0.25
CA GLN A 149 -2.64 -2.77 1.01
C GLN A 149 -1.13 -2.52 0.83
N MET A 150 -0.42 -3.32 0.02
CA MET A 150 1.00 -3.10 -0.26
C MET A 150 1.27 -1.83 -1.07
N VAL A 151 0.39 -1.44 -1.99
CA VAL A 151 0.45 -0.10 -2.63
C VAL A 151 0.35 0.98 -1.55
N SER A 152 -0.56 0.83 -0.61
CA SER A 152 -0.70 1.78 0.50
C SER A 152 0.52 1.85 1.43
N VAL A 153 1.19 0.72 1.65
CA VAL A 153 2.49 0.66 2.36
C VAL A 153 3.56 1.42 1.58
N ALA A 154 3.70 1.15 0.28
CA ALA A 154 4.71 1.79 -0.57
C ALA A 154 4.49 3.31 -0.67
N GLU A 155 3.24 3.78 -0.75
CA GLU A 155 2.90 5.20 -0.71
C GLU A 155 3.31 5.86 0.62
N ALA A 156 3.13 5.17 1.76
CA ALA A 156 3.55 5.67 3.06
C ALA A 156 5.08 5.68 3.20
N GLU A 157 5.76 4.67 2.66
CA GLU A 157 7.24 4.61 2.60
C GLU A 157 7.82 5.73 1.74
N ARG A 158 7.18 6.07 0.61
CA ARG A 158 7.55 7.25 -0.18
C ARG A 158 7.43 8.53 0.65
N LYS A 159 6.31 8.74 1.34
CA LYS A 159 6.11 9.91 2.19
C LYS A 159 7.14 9.99 3.31
N LEU A 160 7.49 8.86 3.92
CA LEU A 160 8.55 8.78 4.92
C LEU A 160 9.91 9.17 4.33
N ALA A 161 10.27 8.64 3.16
CA ALA A 161 11.52 9.00 2.50
C ALA A 161 11.56 10.48 2.09
N GLU A 162 10.45 11.06 1.65
CA GLU A 162 10.32 12.49 1.38
C GLU A 162 10.45 13.34 2.66
N ALA A 163 9.90 12.88 3.78
CA ALA A 163 10.12 13.53 5.08
C ALA A 163 11.57 13.43 5.55
N HIS A 164 12.23 12.30 5.31
CA HIS A 164 13.65 12.12 5.61
C HIS A 164 14.54 13.11 4.81
N VAL A 165 14.19 13.40 3.55
CA VAL A 165 14.84 14.48 2.77
C VAL A 165 14.71 15.83 3.47
N VAL A 166 13.52 16.16 3.99
CA VAL A 166 13.30 17.42 4.73
C VAL A 166 14.11 17.46 6.02
N THR A 167 14.21 16.34 6.75
CA THR A 167 15.07 16.23 7.93
C THR A 167 16.54 16.43 7.56
N ALA A 168 17.02 15.77 6.51
CA ALA A 168 18.40 15.91 6.04
C ALA A 168 18.72 17.36 5.63
N GLN A 169 17.81 18.02 4.90
CA GLN A 169 17.94 19.44 4.56
C GLN A 169 18.02 20.35 5.79
N ALA A 170 17.17 20.12 6.80
CA ALA A 170 17.21 20.88 8.04
C ALA A 170 18.52 20.66 8.81
N LEU A 171 19.05 19.43 8.81
CA LEU A 171 20.35 19.12 9.40
C LEU A 171 21.50 19.76 8.63
N THR A 172 21.45 19.79 7.29
CA THR A 172 22.39 20.54 6.45
C THR A 172 22.38 22.03 6.80
N GLU A 173 21.20 22.64 6.95
CA GLU A 173 21.10 24.04 7.40
C GLU A 173 21.73 24.26 8.78
N GLN A 174 21.51 23.34 9.72
CA GLN A 174 22.10 23.39 11.05
C GLN A 174 23.63 23.25 11.00
N ALA A 175 24.15 22.34 10.17
CA ALA A 175 25.59 22.17 9.97
C ALA A 175 26.22 23.44 9.37
N LYS A 176 25.61 24.01 8.32
CA LYS A 176 26.05 25.28 7.72
C LYS A 176 26.06 26.41 8.75
N TYR A 177 25.02 26.54 9.58
CA TYR A 177 24.97 27.55 10.63
C TYR A 177 26.11 27.38 11.64
N ARG A 178 26.32 26.15 12.14
CA ARG A 178 27.38 25.85 13.11
C ARG A 178 28.77 26.12 12.54
N ALA A 179 29.01 25.75 11.28
CA ALA A 179 30.26 25.99 10.58
C ALA A 179 30.53 27.49 10.42
N MET A 180 29.53 28.27 9.97
CA MET A 180 29.66 29.73 9.85
C MET A 180 29.88 30.41 11.20
N LYS A 181 29.21 29.93 12.27
CA LYS A 181 29.43 30.43 13.63
C LYS A 181 30.85 30.15 14.11
N ALA A 182 31.37 28.94 13.86
CA ALA A 182 32.74 28.56 14.22
C ALA A 182 33.80 29.35 13.43
N GLY A 183 33.51 29.67 12.17
CA GLY A 183 34.36 30.51 11.32
C GLY A 183 34.21 32.03 11.53
N ASN A 184 33.42 32.47 12.53
CA ASN A 184 33.12 33.87 12.79
C ASN A 184 32.58 34.63 11.56
N ALA A 185 31.83 33.95 10.68
CA ALA A 185 31.23 34.59 9.52
C ALA A 185 30.10 35.55 9.97
N PRO A 186 30.09 36.81 9.51
CA PRO A 186 29.08 37.80 9.94
C PRO A 186 27.65 37.38 9.59
N GLN A 187 27.48 36.57 8.54
CA GLN A 187 26.21 35.98 8.13
C GLN A 187 25.61 35.05 9.19
N ALA A 188 26.42 34.45 10.08
CA ALA A 188 25.90 33.64 11.18
C ALA A 188 25.11 34.47 12.21
N ALA A 189 25.40 35.76 12.34
CA ALA A 189 24.75 36.64 13.32
C ALA A 189 23.31 37.03 12.93
N THR A 190 22.95 36.91 11.65
CA THR A 190 21.59 37.21 11.15
C THR A 190 20.65 36.01 11.30
N VAL A 191 21.17 34.83 11.67
CA VAL A 191 20.41 33.59 11.81
C VAL A 191 20.00 33.40 13.27
N ASN A 192 18.70 33.17 13.50
CA ASN A 192 18.21 32.79 14.81
C ASN A 192 18.49 31.29 15.09
N PRO A 193 19.37 30.93 16.03
CA PRO A 193 19.68 29.53 16.35
C PRO A 193 18.43 28.75 16.79
N GLY A 194 17.54 29.39 17.55
CA GLY A 194 16.33 28.74 18.04
C GLY A 194 15.37 28.35 16.92
N ASP A 195 15.37 29.08 15.79
CA ASP A 195 14.54 28.73 14.64
C ASP A 195 15.15 27.57 13.84
N VAL A 196 16.48 27.48 13.74
CA VAL A 196 17.18 26.35 13.11
C VAL A 196 16.91 25.06 13.89
N ASP A 197 17.10 25.10 15.21
CA ASP A 197 16.87 23.93 16.07
C ASP A 197 15.39 23.51 16.07
N ARG A 198 14.46 24.48 16.05
CA ARG A 198 13.02 24.19 15.92
C ARG A 198 12.69 23.51 14.58
N ARG A 199 13.30 23.92 13.47
CA ARG A 199 13.09 23.27 12.15
C ARG A 199 13.56 21.82 12.17
N VAL A 200 14.75 21.55 12.70
CA VAL A 200 15.27 20.18 12.85
C VAL A 200 14.34 19.33 13.71
N ALA A 201 13.95 19.83 14.89
CA ALA A 201 13.06 19.10 15.79
C ALA A 201 11.68 18.82 15.17
N SER A 202 11.12 19.79 14.43
CA SER A 202 9.85 19.62 13.72
C SER A 202 9.94 18.58 12.61
N ALA A 203 11.02 18.59 11.82
CA ALA A 203 11.23 17.64 10.74
C ALA A 203 11.39 16.20 11.29
N GLN A 204 12.22 16.03 12.32
CA GLN A 204 12.41 14.74 12.99
C GLN A 204 11.12 14.21 13.62
N ALA A 205 10.31 15.07 14.25
CA ALA A 205 9.03 14.67 14.81
C ALA A 205 8.04 14.20 13.73
N GLN A 206 7.99 14.89 12.58
CA GLN A 206 7.18 14.49 11.45
C GLN A 206 7.63 13.14 10.86
N GLU A 207 8.93 12.96 10.66
CA GLU A 207 9.52 11.71 10.19
C GLU A 207 9.21 10.54 11.12
N ALA A 208 9.36 10.72 12.44
CA ALA A 208 9.05 9.70 13.43
C ALA A 208 7.55 9.31 13.43
N ASN A 209 6.65 10.26 13.18
CA ASN A 209 5.22 9.98 13.05
C ASN A 209 4.92 9.15 11.79
N LEU A 210 5.55 9.48 10.65
CA LEU A 210 5.40 8.72 9.41
C LEU A 210 5.99 7.31 9.53
N LEU A 211 7.09 7.15 10.27
CA LEU A 211 7.67 5.83 10.54
C LEU A 211 6.70 4.92 11.29
N LYS A 212 5.98 5.45 12.29
CA LYS A 212 4.93 4.72 12.99
C LYS A 212 3.79 4.32 12.05
N GLU A 213 3.38 5.23 11.17
CA GLU A 213 2.34 4.96 10.17
C GLU A 213 2.76 3.83 9.22
N VAL A 214 3.99 3.85 8.70
CA VAL A 214 4.54 2.78 7.85
C VAL A 214 4.53 1.44 8.60
N SER A 215 4.99 1.43 9.85
CA SER A 215 4.99 0.22 10.69
C SER A 215 3.57 -0.35 10.86
N GLN A 216 2.58 0.51 11.13
CA GLN A 216 1.18 0.08 11.28
C GLN A 216 0.59 -0.44 9.97
N ARG A 217 0.90 0.19 8.83
CA ARG A 217 0.42 -0.29 7.52
C ARG A 217 1.04 -1.63 7.15
N ARG A 218 2.32 -1.84 7.48
CA ARG A 218 3.02 -3.12 7.29
C ARG A 218 2.43 -4.23 8.16
N SER A 219 2.12 -3.96 9.43
CA SER A 219 1.48 -4.95 10.29
C SER A 219 0.11 -5.38 9.74
N ASN A 220 -0.70 -4.44 9.25
CA ASN A 220 -1.99 -4.74 8.66
C ASN A 220 -1.86 -5.57 7.36
N ALA A 221 -0.76 -5.42 6.62
CA ALA A 221 -0.51 -6.18 5.39
C ALA A 221 -0.19 -7.66 5.68
N ILE A 222 0.43 -7.98 6.82
CA ILE A 222 0.77 -9.36 7.20
C ILE A 222 -0.49 -10.22 7.35
N ASP A 223 -1.55 -9.70 7.96
CA ASP A 223 -2.80 -10.43 8.13
C ASP A 223 -3.45 -10.77 6.78
N LEU A 224 -3.43 -9.83 5.84
CA LEU A 224 -3.94 -10.05 4.48
C LEU A 224 -3.08 -11.05 3.71
N TYR A 225 -1.75 -10.96 3.86
CA TYR A 225 -0.83 -11.92 3.28
C TYR A 225 -1.12 -13.34 3.77
N ASN A 226 -1.26 -13.54 5.07
CA ASN A 226 -1.53 -14.85 5.66
C ASN A 226 -2.87 -15.43 5.17
N ARG A 227 -3.93 -14.61 5.09
CA ARG A 227 -5.23 -15.03 4.55
C ARG A 227 -5.14 -15.42 3.07
N TRP A 228 -4.42 -14.64 2.27
CA TRP A 228 -4.18 -14.96 0.87
C TRP A 228 -3.38 -16.27 0.73
N GLN A 229 -2.27 -16.43 1.45
CA GLN A 229 -1.45 -17.65 1.40
C GLN A 229 -2.24 -18.91 1.78
N ALA A 230 -3.08 -18.82 2.82
CA ALA A 230 -3.94 -19.94 3.20
C ALA A 230 -4.94 -20.31 2.09
N ALA A 231 -5.59 -19.31 1.49
CA ALA A 231 -6.53 -19.54 0.39
C ALA A 231 -5.84 -20.05 -0.90
N ASP A 232 -4.67 -19.51 -1.24
CA ASP A 232 -3.88 -19.95 -2.40
C ASP A 232 -3.40 -21.39 -2.23
N THR A 233 -2.92 -21.73 -1.04
CA THR A 233 -2.52 -23.12 -0.71
C THR A 233 -3.70 -24.07 -0.84
N HIS A 234 -4.85 -23.73 -0.25
CA HIS A 234 -6.07 -24.53 -0.37
C HIS A 234 -6.47 -24.74 -1.84
N ALA A 235 -6.53 -23.65 -2.62
CA ALA A 235 -6.89 -23.69 -4.03
C ALA A 235 -5.92 -24.58 -4.85
N ARG A 236 -4.61 -24.54 -4.57
CA ARG A 236 -3.61 -25.41 -5.23
C ARG A 236 -3.71 -26.87 -4.83
N THR A 237 -4.00 -27.15 -3.56
CA THR A 237 -4.15 -28.55 -3.10
C THR A 237 -5.35 -29.24 -3.72
N LEU A 238 -6.46 -28.52 -3.91
CA LEU A 238 -7.65 -29.04 -4.58
C LEU A 238 -7.51 -29.07 -6.10
N ALA A 239 -6.78 -28.13 -6.69
CA ALA A 239 -6.56 -28.07 -8.13
C ALA A 239 -5.52 -29.08 -8.66
N ARG A 240 -4.99 -30.00 -7.82
CA ARG A 240 -4.04 -31.02 -8.29
C ARG A 240 -4.76 -31.91 -9.32
N PRO A 241 -4.39 -31.87 -10.61
CA PRO A 241 -5.03 -32.71 -11.61
C PRO A 241 -4.63 -34.16 -11.34
N SER A 242 -5.61 -35.06 -11.31
CA SER A 242 -5.44 -36.51 -11.17
C SER A 242 -4.72 -37.16 -12.38
N THR A 243 -4.37 -36.38 -13.42
CA THR A 243 -3.89 -36.91 -14.71
C THR A 243 -2.82 -36.02 -15.34
N MET A 244 -1.62 -35.98 -14.75
CA MET A 244 -0.40 -35.87 -15.56
C MET A 244 0.36 -37.18 -15.43
N ALA A 245 -0.11 -38.19 -16.16
CA ALA A 245 0.72 -39.34 -16.49
C ALA A 245 1.87 -38.80 -17.35
N VAL A 246 3.01 -38.54 -16.71
CA VAL A 246 4.28 -38.36 -17.40
C VAL A 246 4.50 -39.64 -18.21
N PRO A 247 4.57 -39.58 -19.56
CA PRO A 247 4.85 -40.79 -20.34
C PRO A 247 6.20 -41.36 -19.87
N PRO A 248 6.31 -42.67 -19.62
CA PRO A 248 7.57 -43.27 -19.22
C PRO A 248 8.63 -42.97 -20.28
N PRO A 249 9.89 -42.72 -19.89
CA PRO A 249 10.97 -42.51 -20.84
C PRO A 249 11.03 -43.71 -21.77
N THR A 250 10.94 -43.46 -23.08
CA THR A 250 11.15 -44.47 -24.12
C THR A 250 12.54 -45.04 -23.93
N SER A 251 12.62 -46.25 -23.39
CA SER A 251 13.84 -47.06 -23.44
C SER A 251 14.16 -47.31 -24.91
N GLU A 252 15.22 -46.68 -25.41
CA GLU A 252 15.84 -47.07 -26.66
C GLU A 252 16.25 -48.55 -26.55
N SER A 253 15.47 -49.41 -27.21
CA SER A 253 15.89 -50.76 -27.54
C SER A 253 17.02 -50.64 -28.57
N THR A 254 18.27 -50.69 -28.10
CA THR A 254 19.44 -50.88 -28.97
C THR A 254 19.38 -52.29 -29.59
N PRO A 255 19.29 -52.44 -30.92
CA PRO A 255 19.48 -53.73 -31.56
C PRO A 255 20.94 -53.89 -32.00
N HIS A 256 21.57 -54.96 -31.51
CA HIS A 256 22.80 -55.61 -31.95
C HIS A 256 24.14 -54.85 -31.87
#